data_AF-A0A2S3VQZ4-F1
#
_entry.id   AF-A0A2S3VQZ4-F1
#
_cell.length_a   1.000
_cell.length_b   1.000
_cell.length_c   1.000
_cell.angle_alpha   90.00
_cell.angle_beta   90.00
_cell.angle_gamma   90.00
#
_symmetry.space_group_name_H-M   'P 1'
#
loop_
_entity.id
_entity.type
_entity.pdbx_description
1 polymer ?
#
loop_
_entity_poly.entity_id
_entity_poly.type
_entity_poly.pdbx_seq_one_letter_code
_entity_poly.pdbx_strand_id
1 'polypeptide(L)'
;MKSTSCDGIFFVADSNITQQGSVLVSGFKKVIETPVRVAGLNFLDDWFNGYLGYRYEGGCAIAFAGSTLVAQHILNSIKNHLSDLKPTYLDGKYQLAMPCETKKFLNGYYDTDMFLSHDLGVNHLLTAAFIASVVKHSVESVLIQAKKHDSMKQFFEAYRADFILGVCCPETRNYHIYQYEILPSAVEGAVVFMEEIPQGRVAVIGMRAFHEEDANTAFAEAVALGKRTAETMYEFLIAAIQAQNEIGVQDIGMPAFMYKQRGIRLELESRSG
;
A
#
# COMPACT_ATOMS: atom_id res chain seq x y z
N MET A 1 -32.92 6.61 4.83
CA MET A 1 -32.30 5.32 5.17
C MET A 1 -30.94 5.62 5.80
N LYS A 2 -30.69 5.14 7.03
CA LYS A 2 -29.36 5.22 7.64
C LYS A 2 -28.45 4.27 6.88
N SER A 3 -27.38 4.78 6.25
CA SER A 3 -26.33 3.93 5.72
C SER A 3 -25.57 3.33 6.90
N THR A 4 -25.64 2.00 7.06
CA THR A 4 -24.92 1.25 8.09
C THR A 4 -23.56 0.72 7.60
N SER A 5 -23.12 1.14 6.40
CA SER A 5 -21.86 0.68 5.80
C SER A 5 -20.95 1.86 5.49
N CYS A 6 -19.67 1.73 5.86
CA CYS A 6 -18.62 2.60 5.33
C CYS A 6 -18.51 2.40 3.81
N ASP A 7 -18.53 3.51 3.07
CA ASP A 7 -18.41 3.55 1.61
C ASP A 7 -16.98 3.16 1.16
N GLY A 8 -16.65 1.86 1.21
CA GLY A 8 -15.35 1.34 0.74
C GLY A 8 -14.14 1.83 1.54
N ILE A 9 -12.97 1.90 0.89
CA ILE A 9 -11.74 2.47 1.46
C ILE A 9 -11.65 3.94 1.03
N PHE A 10 -11.26 4.80 1.95
CA PHE A 10 -10.92 6.19 1.67
C PHE A 10 -9.57 6.53 2.32
N PHE A 11 -8.95 7.58 1.81
CA PHE A 11 -7.71 8.12 2.36
C PHE A 11 -7.86 9.62 2.54
N VAL A 12 -7.38 10.13 3.67
CA VAL A 12 -7.22 11.56 3.90
C VAL A 12 -5.75 11.82 4.18
N ALA A 13 -5.16 12.79 3.51
CA ALA A 13 -3.74 13.07 3.64
C ALA A 13 -3.46 14.57 3.53
N ASP A 14 -2.53 15.03 4.35
CA ASP A 14 -1.91 16.34 4.20
C ASP A 14 -0.98 16.31 2.96
N SER A 15 -0.37 17.45 2.64
CA SER A 15 0.46 17.56 1.44
C SER A 15 1.80 18.23 1.63
N ASN A 16 2.19 18.49 2.88
CA ASN A 16 3.45 19.13 3.17
C ASN A 16 4.59 18.12 3.14
N ILE A 17 5.69 18.53 2.51
CA ILE A 17 7.02 17.98 2.77
C ILE A 17 7.76 19.01 3.61
N THR A 18 8.19 18.62 4.80
CA THR A 18 8.97 19.47 5.69
C THR A 18 10.40 18.99 5.86
N GLN A 19 11.29 19.92 6.18
CA GLN A 19 12.64 19.63 6.62
C GLN A 19 13.00 20.60 7.75
N GLN A 20 13.41 20.07 8.91
CA GLN A 20 13.80 20.86 10.08
C GLN A 20 12.73 21.93 10.46
N GLY A 21 11.46 21.53 10.44
CA GLY A 21 10.32 22.40 10.79
C GLY A 21 9.92 23.43 9.73
N SER A 22 10.60 23.47 8.58
CA SER A 22 10.25 24.35 7.46
C SER A 22 9.55 23.59 6.34
N VAL A 23 8.47 24.15 5.78
CA VAL A 23 7.80 23.60 4.59
C VAL A 23 8.66 23.80 3.35
N LEU A 24 9.03 22.70 2.70
CA LEU A 24 9.76 22.71 1.43
C LEU A 24 8.82 22.71 0.23
N VAL A 25 7.77 21.89 0.30
CA VAL A 25 6.80 21.70 -0.77
C VAL A 25 5.41 21.53 -0.16
N SER A 26 4.42 22.19 -0.75
CA SER A 26 3.00 21.97 -0.49
C SER A 26 2.31 21.36 -1.72
N GLY A 27 1.19 20.68 -1.52
CA GLY A 27 0.43 20.04 -2.61
C GLY A 27 1.00 18.71 -3.09
N PHE A 28 1.96 18.14 -2.38
CA PHE A 28 2.52 16.83 -2.69
C PHE A 28 1.51 15.71 -2.41
N LYS A 29 1.35 14.78 -3.35
CA LYS A 29 0.39 13.66 -3.23
C LYS A 29 1.01 12.51 -2.44
N LYS A 30 0.55 12.31 -1.21
CA LYS A 30 0.98 11.22 -0.32
C LYS A 30 0.21 9.92 -0.49
N VAL A 31 -0.84 9.90 -1.32
CA VAL A 31 -1.63 8.71 -1.66
C VAL A 31 -1.53 8.48 -3.16
N ILE A 32 -1.12 7.28 -3.56
CA ILE A 32 -0.92 6.93 -4.98
C ILE A 32 -1.63 5.64 -5.35
N GLU A 33 -2.13 5.58 -6.58
CA GLU A 33 -2.58 4.33 -7.19
C GLU A 33 -1.36 3.52 -7.66
N THR A 34 -1.32 2.24 -7.30
CA THR A 34 -0.28 1.30 -7.72
C THR A 34 -0.92 0.16 -8.49
N PRO A 35 -0.47 -0.15 -9.72
CA PRO A 35 -1.02 -1.25 -10.50
C PRO A 35 -0.67 -2.61 -9.87
N VAL A 36 -1.60 -3.55 -9.98
CA VAL A 36 -1.42 -4.96 -9.64
C VAL A 36 -1.71 -5.77 -10.89
N ARG A 37 -0.72 -6.50 -11.41
CA ARG A 37 -0.83 -7.22 -12.67
C ARG A 37 -0.26 -8.62 -12.58
N VAL A 38 -0.95 -9.56 -13.23
CA VAL A 38 -0.48 -10.93 -13.41
C VAL A 38 -0.21 -11.16 -14.89
N ALA A 39 1.02 -11.54 -15.20
CA ALA A 39 1.48 -11.78 -16.55
C ALA A 39 0.72 -12.93 -17.22
N GLY A 40 0.47 -12.79 -18.51
CA GLY A 40 -0.05 -13.87 -19.35
C GLY A 40 1.04 -14.90 -19.65
N LEU A 41 0.64 -16.17 -19.71
CA LEU A 41 1.53 -17.26 -20.10
C LEU A 41 1.43 -17.47 -21.62
N ASN A 42 2.57 -17.63 -22.29
CA ASN A 42 2.65 -17.94 -23.71
C ASN A 42 3.29 -19.33 -23.90
N PHE A 43 2.54 -20.26 -24.48
CA PHE A 43 3.02 -21.60 -24.80
C PHE A 43 3.01 -21.82 -26.31
N LEU A 44 4.03 -22.52 -26.81
CA LEU A 44 4.07 -23.11 -28.14
C LEU A 44 3.97 -24.62 -27.94
N ASP A 45 2.77 -25.17 -28.12
CA ASP A 45 2.42 -26.53 -27.69
C ASP A 45 2.66 -26.72 -26.18
N ASP A 46 3.53 -27.65 -25.79
CA ASP A 46 3.94 -27.91 -24.41
C ASP A 46 5.14 -27.05 -23.96
N TRP A 47 5.76 -26.29 -24.87
CA TRP A 47 6.92 -25.45 -24.56
C TRP A 47 6.53 -24.05 -24.08
N PHE A 48 7.03 -23.65 -22.91
CA PHE A 48 6.86 -22.29 -22.41
C PHE A 48 7.73 -21.28 -23.19
N ASN A 49 7.08 -20.40 -23.94
CA ASN A 49 7.71 -19.36 -24.76
C ASN A 49 7.69 -17.96 -24.10
N GLY A 50 7.67 -17.92 -22.77
CA GLY A 50 7.76 -16.70 -21.99
C GLY A 50 6.41 -16.11 -21.56
N TYR A 51 6.48 -14.95 -20.92
CA TYR A 51 5.31 -14.21 -20.48
C TYR A 51 4.94 -13.16 -21.51
N LEU A 52 3.67 -13.11 -21.90
CA LEU A 52 3.16 -12.18 -22.91
C LEU A 52 1.82 -11.57 -22.48
N GLY A 53 1.76 -10.24 -22.46
CA GLY A 53 0.58 -9.51 -22.01
C GLY A 53 0.24 -9.75 -20.53
N TYR A 54 -0.99 -9.39 -20.15
CA TYR A 54 -1.49 -9.54 -18.78
C TYR A 54 -2.80 -10.33 -18.80
N ARG A 55 -2.90 -11.31 -17.90
CA ARG A 55 -4.14 -12.05 -17.62
C ARG A 55 -5.03 -11.33 -16.61
N TYR A 56 -4.41 -10.51 -15.75
CA TYR A 56 -5.09 -9.65 -14.79
C TYR A 56 -4.46 -8.26 -14.80
N GLU A 57 -5.30 -7.23 -14.78
CA GLU A 57 -4.89 -5.86 -14.54
C GLU A 57 -5.85 -5.21 -13.55
N GLY A 58 -5.30 -4.74 -12.43
CA GLY A 58 -6.02 -4.01 -11.40
C GLY A 58 -5.11 -3.01 -10.70
N GLY A 59 -5.52 -2.57 -9.51
CA GLY A 59 -4.79 -1.58 -8.75
C GLY A 59 -5.15 -1.59 -7.27
N CYS A 60 -4.23 -1.05 -6.48
CA CYS A 60 -4.39 -0.76 -5.07
C CYS A 60 -3.98 0.68 -4.79
N ALA A 61 -4.31 1.18 -3.61
CA ALA A 61 -3.90 2.51 -3.16
C ALA A 61 -2.83 2.38 -2.07
N ILE A 62 -1.81 3.22 -2.13
CA ILE A 62 -0.75 3.25 -1.12
C ILE A 62 -0.61 4.68 -0.62
N ALA A 63 -0.79 4.87 0.69
CA ALA A 63 -0.44 6.09 1.38
C ALA A 63 0.90 5.93 2.09
N PHE A 64 1.65 7.03 2.25
CA PHE A 64 2.91 7.02 2.99
C PHE A 64 3.12 8.28 3.83
N ALA A 65 3.91 8.14 4.89
CA ALA A 65 4.38 9.23 5.73
C ALA A 65 5.85 9.01 6.12
N GLY A 66 6.61 10.09 6.33
CA GLY A 66 8.04 10.04 6.67
C GLY A 66 8.96 10.53 5.55
N SER A 67 10.18 9.99 5.49
CA SER A 67 11.21 10.41 4.54
C SER A 67 10.75 10.26 3.09
N THR A 68 10.55 11.38 2.38
CA THR A 68 10.02 11.36 1.00
C THR A 68 10.94 10.60 0.04
N LEU A 69 12.26 10.77 0.16
CA LEU A 69 13.22 10.07 -0.71
C LEU A 69 13.15 8.56 -0.53
N VAL A 70 13.12 8.10 0.72
CA VAL A 70 13.05 6.67 1.05
C VAL A 70 11.68 6.11 0.66
N ALA A 71 10.60 6.83 0.96
CA ALA A 71 9.26 6.45 0.56
C ALA A 71 9.13 6.30 -0.95
N GLN A 72 9.63 7.25 -1.75
CA GLN A 72 9.59 7.16 -3.21
C GLN A 72 10.39 5.96 -3.74
N HIS A 73 11.54 5.66 -3.15
CA HIS A 73 12.32 4.48 -3.53
C HIS A 73 11.56 3.17 -3.21
N ILE A 74 10.92 3.10 -2.04
CA ILE A 74 10.07 1.97 -1.63
C ILE A 74 8.84 1.84 -2.53
N LEU A 75 8.13 2.94 -2.84
CA LEU A 75 6.97 2.93 -3.74
C LEU A 75 7.35 2.45 -5.14
N ASN A 76 8.53 2.81 -5.65
CA ASN A 76 9.04 2.27 -6.90
C ASN A 76 9.29 0.76 -6.82
N SER A 77 9.86 0.27 -5.71
CA SER A 77 10.03 -1.17 -5.45
C SER A 77 8.67 -1.90 -5.40
N ILE A 78 7.69 -1.33 -4.71
CA ILE A 78 6.32 -1.87 -4.62
C ILE A 78 5.68 -1.95 -6.00
N LYS A 79 5.71 -0.84 -6.74
CA LYS A 79 5.21 -0.78 -8.11
C LYS A 79 5.87 -1.83 -8.99
N ASN A 80 7.20 -1.95 -8.96
CA ASN A 80 7.92 -2.92 -9.78
C ASN A 80 7.47 -4.35 -9.46
N HIS A 81 7.35 -4.73 -8.19
CA HIS A 81 6.95 -6.09 -7.83
C HIS A 81 5.48 -6.41 -8.13
N LEU A 82 4.56 -5.46 -7.89
CA LEU A 82 3.13 -5.67 -8.16
C LEU A 82 2.76 -5.57 -9.65
N SER A 83 3.54 -4.87 -10.47
CA SER A 83 3.21 -4.63 -11.90
C SER A 83 3.53 -5.80 -12.85
N ASP A 84 4.22 -6.84 -12.38
CA ASP A 84 4.66 -7.95 -13.23
C ASP A 84 4.77 -9.26 -12.42
N LEU A 85 3.69 -9.65 -11.75
CA LEU A 85 3.61 -10.93 -11.06
C LEU A 85 3.49 -12.07 -12.08
N LYS A 86 4.25 -13.15 -11.87
CA LYS A 86 4.37 -14.24 -12.85
C LYS A 86 3.77 -15.53 -12.31
N PRO A 87 2.75 -16.10 -12.97
CA PRO A 87 2.29 -17.44 -12.64
C PRO A 87 3.43 -18.44 -12.77
N THR A 88 3.56 -19.32 -11.78
CA THR A 88 4.54 -20.39 -11.81
C THR A 88 4.01 -21.64 -11.11
N TYR A 89 4.73 -22.75 -11.25
CA TYR A 89 4.46 -24.02 -10.62
C TYR A 89 5.75 -24.54 -9.97
N LEU A 90 5.77 -24.62 -8.65
CA LEU A 90 6.91 -25.08 -7.86
C LEU A 90 6.40 -25.99 -6.75
N ASP A 91 7.15 -27.04 -6.42
CA ASP A 91 6.84 -27.95 -5.32
C ASP A 91 5.40 -28.51 -5.37
N GLY A 92 4.92 -28.78 -6.59
CA GLY A 92 3.58 -29.32 -6.84
C GLY A 92 2.44 -28.32 -6.68
N LYS A 93 2.71 -27.01 -6.67
CA LYS A 93 1.71 -25.96 -6.43
C LYS A 93 1.82 -24.80 -7.40
N TYR A 94 0.66 -24.33 -7.85
CA TYR A 94 0.54 -23.05 -8.56
C TYR A 94 0.73 -21.89 -7.59
N GLN A 95 1.57 -20.93 -7.97
CA GLN A 95 1.86 -19.75 -7.16
C GLN A 95 2.21 -18.55 -8.06
N LEU A 96 2.35 -17.37 -7.47
CA LEU A 96 2.85 -16.18 -8.14
C LEU A 96 4.29 -15.90 -7.68
N ALA A 97 5.16 -15.62 -8.64
CA ALA A 97 6.52 -15.15 -8.42
C ALA A 97 6.62 -13.64 -8.68
N MET A 98 7.37 -12.94 -7.82
CA MET A 98 7.73 -11.54 -8.03
C MET A 98 8.86 -11.42 -9.06
N PRO A 99 9.02 -10.27 -9.75
CA PRO A 99 10.08 -10.03 -10.74
C PRO A 99 11.51 -10.31 -10.24
N CYS A 100 11.78 -10.10 -8.96
CA CYS A 100 13.07 -10.38 -8.33
C CYS A 100 13.34 -11.88 -8.12
N GLU A 101 12.33 -12.73 -8.20
CA GLU A 101 12.39 -14.16 -7.93
C GLU A 101 12.60 -14.98 -9.22
N THR A 102 13.56 -14.57 -10.05
CA THR A 102 13.78 -15.13 -11.39
C THR A 102 13.97 -16.65 -11.43
N LYS A 103 14.51 -17.23 -10.35
CA LYS A 103 14.67 -18.69 -10.19
C LYS A 103 13.35 -19.45 -10.10
N LYS A 104 12.26 -18.77 -9.75
CA LYS A 104 10.91 -19.34 -9.70
C LYS A 104 10.20 -19.25 -11.04
N PHE A 105 10.78 -18.61 -12.06
CA PHE A 105 10.08 -18.45 -13.33
C PHE A 105 10.03 -19.78 -14.07
N LEU A 106 8.92 -20.00 -14.78
CA LEU A 106 8.79 -21.14 -15.66
C LEU A 106 9.92 -21.18 -16.70
N ASN A 107 10.40 -22.39 -16.95
CA ASN A 107 11.34 -22.69 -18.02
C ASN A 107 11.06 -24.11 -18.50
N GLY A 108 11.07 -24.33 -19.81
CA GLY A 108 10.94 -25.67 -20.35
C GLY A 108 9.53 -26.07 -20.76
N TYR A 109 9.29 -27.37 -20.67
CA TYR A 109 8.07 -28.05 -21.09
C TYR A 109 7.11 -28.26 -19.92
N TYR A 110 5.83 -28.10 -20.18
CA TYR A 110 4.74 -28.28 -19.23
C TYR A 110 3.58 -29.00 -19.91
N ASP A 111 2.91 -29.88 -19.18
CA ASP A 111 1.79 -30.63 -19.74
C ASP A 111 0.67 -29.67 -20.18
N THR A 112 0.01 -30.01 -21.29
CA THR A 112 -1.02 -29.15 -21.91
C THR A 112 -2.26 -28.95 -21.04
N ASP A 113 -2.42 -29.74 -19.98
CA ASP A 113 -3.48 -29.63 -18.98
C ASP A 113 -3.07 -28.78 -17.76
N MET A 114 -1.87 -28.17 -17.77
CA MET A 114 -1.43 -27.24 -16.73
C MET A 114 -1.78 -25.78 -17.05
N PHE A 115 -1.83 -24.95 -15.99
CA PHE A 115 -2.05 -23.50 -16.06
C PHE A 115 -3.37 -23.09 -16.74
N LEU A 116 -4.36 -23.96 -16.66
CA LEU A 116 -5.71 -23.69 -17.11
C LEU A 116 -6.37 -22.65 -16.20
N SER A 117 -7.44 -22.02 -16.67
CA SER A 117 -8.12 -20.96 -15.91
C SER A 117 -8.59 -21.43 -14.52
N HIS A 118 -8.87 -22.72 -14.34
CA HIS A 118 -9.27 -23.28 -13.05
C HIS A 118 -8.08 -23.46 -12.09
N ASP A 119 -6.87 -23.75 -12.61
CA ASP A 119 -5.64 -23.91 -11.82
C ASP A 119 -5.21 -22.61 -11.15
N LEU A 120 -5.28 -21.52 -11.90
CA LEU A 120 -4.95 -20.18 -11.42
C LEU A 120 -6.14 -19.52 -10.69
N GLY A 121 -7.32 -20.13 -10.78
CA GLY A 121 -8.58 -19.60 -10.29
C GLY A 121 -9.06 -18.34 -11.04
N VAL A 122 -10.30 -17.92 -10.74
CA VAL A 122 -10.93 -16.71 -11.30
C VAL A 122 -10.13 -15.44 -10.99
N ASN A 123 -9.29 -15.49 -9.96
CA ASN A 123 -8.59 -14.33 -9.40
C ASN A 123 -7.08 -14.43 -9.52
N HIS A 124 -6.58 -15.39 -10.32
CA HIS A 124 -5.17 -15.53 -10.66
C HIS A 124 -4.26 -15.65 -9.42
N LEU A 125 -4.73 -16.36 -8.39
CA LEU A 125 -4.05 -16.55 -7.10
C LEU A 125 -3.85 -15.25 -6.27
N LEU A 126 -4.52 -14.16 -6.65
CA LEU A 126 -4.42 -12.88 -5.95
C LEU A 126 -5.41 -12.78 -4.78
N THR A 127 -4.88 -12.95 -3.58
CA THR A 127 -5.58 -12.62 -2.33
C THR A 127 -5.11 -11.26 -1.80
N ALA A 128 -5.90 -10.62 -0.94
CA ALA A 128 -5.47 -9.38 -0.27
C ALA A 128 -4.20 -9.59 0.56
N ALA A 129 -4.11 -10.72 1.27
CA ALA A 129 -2.93 -11.08 2.06
C ALA A 129 -1.69 -11.31 1.19
N PHE A 130 -1.85 -11.92 0.00
CA PHE A 130 -0.73 -12.06 -0.94
C PHE A 130 -0.23 -10.69 -1.41
N ILE A 131 -1.13 -9.81 -1.87
CA ILE A 131 -0.76 -8.45 -2.30
C ILE A 131 -0.06 -7.70 -1.16
N ALA A 132 -0.59 -7.82 0.06
CA ALA A 132 0.00 -7.21 1.24
C ALA A 132 1.41 -7.73 1.54
N SER A 133 1.63 -9.04 1.35
CA SER A 133 2.96 -9.67 1.52
C SER A 133 3.97 -9.23 0.46
N VAL A 134 3.52 -8.98 -0.77
CA VAL A 134 4.39 -8.43 -1.84
C VAL A 134 4.82 -7.02 -1.48
N VAL A 135 3.90 -6.18 -0.98
CA VAL A 135 4.24 -4.83 -0.48
C VAL A 135 5.28 -4.91 0.63
N LYS A 136 5.08 -5.80 1.62
CA LYS A 136 6.04 -6.03 2.70
C LYS A 136 7.42 -6.41 2.14
N HIS A 137 7.47 -7.37 1.24
CA HIS A 137 8.71 -7.82 0.60
C HIS A 137 9.41 -6.69 -0.16
N SER A 138 8.65 -5.81 -0.83
CA SER A 138 9.21 -4.65 -1.53
C SER A 138 9.86 -3.65 -0.59
N VAL A 139 9.26 -3.41 0.58
CA VAL A 139 9.85 -2.56 1.63
C VAL A 139 11.14 -3.21 2.16
N GLU A 140 11.07 -4.49 2.54
CA GLU A 140 12.22 -5.24 3.07
C GLU A 140 13.38 -5.30 2.07
N SER A 141 13.09 -5.50 0.78
CA SER A 141 14.10 -5.54 -0.28
C SER A 141 14.91 -4.25 -0.37
N VAL A 142 14.25 -3.08 -0.21
CA VAL A 142 14.94 -1.78 -0.19
C VAL A 142 15.83 -1.65 1.04
N LEU A 143 15.33 -2.05 2.22
CA LEU A 143 16.09 -2.00 3.47
C LEU A 143 17.32 -2.92 3.42
N ILE A 144 17.18 -4.13 2.88
CA ILE A 144 18.30 -5.07 2.70
C ILE A 144 19.41 -4.47 1.82
N GLN A 145 19.05 -3.76 0.74
CA GLN A 145 20.05 -3.09 -0.11
C GLN A 145 20.73 -1.94 0.61
N ALA A 146 19.96 -1.11 1.33
CA ALA A 146 20.52 0.01 2.08
C ALA A 146 21.45 -0.43 3.23
N LYS A 147 21.22 -1.62 3.82
CA LYS A 147 22.10 -2.22 4.85
C LYS A 147 23.53 -2.44 4.36
N LYS A 148 23.75 -2.66 3.06
CA LYS A 148 25.09 -2.89 2.47
C LYS A 148 26.05 -1.71 2.65
N HIS A 149 25.55 -0.54 3.03
CA HIS A 149 26.33 0.68 3.18
C HIS A 149 26.72 1.01 4.64
N ASP A 150 26.55 0.07 5.59
CA ASP A 150 26.93 0.12 7.03
C ASP A 150 26.45 1.34 7.86
N SER A 151 25.79 2.31 7.23
CA SER A 151 25.35 3.57 7.83
C SER A 151 23.90 3.54 8.32
N MET A 152 23.15 2.48 8.02
CA MET A 152 21.72 2.36 8.36
C MET A 152 21.46 2.46 9.87
N LYS A 153 22.31 1.87 10.72
CA LYS A 153 22.14 1.97 12.18
C LYS A 153 22.32 3.40 12.69
N GLN A 154 23.20 4.18 12.06
CA GLN A 154 23.49 5.56 12.44
C GLN A 154 22.42 6.54 11.93
N PHE A 155 21.83 6.27 10.77
CA PHE A 155 20.87 7.15 10.11
C PHE A 155 19.47 6.53 10.00
N PHE A 156 19.08 5.67 10.94
CA PHE A 156 17.80 4.95 10.87
C PHE A 156 16.59 5.88 10.70
N GLU A 157 16.59 7.03 11.38
CA GLU A 157 15.55 8.06 11.23
C GLU A 157 15.35 8.53 9.78
N ALA A 158 16.41 8.55 8.97
CA ALA A 158 16.32 8.91 7.56
C ALA A 158 15.61 7.83 6.72
N TYR A 159 15.58 6.58 7.21
CA TYR A 159 14.90 5.44 6.62
C TYR A 159 13.48 5.23 7.15
N ARG A 160 13.03 6.01 8.14
CA ARG A 160 11.69 5.89 8.68
C ARG A 160 10.66 6.37 7.66
N ALA A 161 9.86 5.44 7.20
CA ALA A 161 8.69 5.68 6.37
C ALA A 161 7.64 4.62 6.70
N ASP A 162 6.42 5.06 6.94
CA ASP A 162 5.28 4.19 7.22
C ASP A 162 4.33 4.21 6.03
N PHE A 163 3.63 3.10 5.82
CA PHE A 163 2.74 2.93 4.67
C PHE A 163 1.39 2.37 5.09
N ILE A 164 0.36 2.74 4.34
CA ILE A 164 -0.95 2.11 4.39
C ILE A 164 -1.28 1.61 2.98
N LEU A 165 -1.62 0.33 2.86
CA LEU A 165 -2.18 -0.27 1.65
C LEU A 165 -3.71 -0.34 1.79
N GLY A 166 -4.44 0.16 0.80
CA GLY A 166 -5.84 -0.15 0.57
C GLY A 166 -6.01 -1.01 -0.67
N VAL A 167 -6.71 -2.14 -0.53
CA VAL A 167 -6.92 -3.09 -1.63
C VAL A 167 -8.34 -3.63 -1.63
N CYS A 168 -8.97 -3.63 -2.80
CA CYS A 168 -10.15 -4.47 -3.07
C CYS A 168 -9.63 -5.84 -3.48
N CYS A 169 -9.83 -6.84 -2.62
CA CYS A 169 -9.37 -8.20 -2.85
C CYS A 169 -9.92 -8.71 -4.19
N PRO A 170 -9.07 -9.13 -5.15
CA PRO A 170 -9.55 -9.67 -6.41
C PRO A 170 -10.43 -10.90 -6.18
N GLU A 171 -10.07 -11.71 -5.18
CA GLU A 171 -10.77 -12.94 -4.83
C GLU A 171 -12.16 -12.74 -4.22
N THR A 172 -12.26 -11.93 -3.18
CA THR A 172 -13.50 -11.82 -2.39
C THR A 172 -14.29 -10.57 -2.71
N ARG A 173 -13.71 -9.61 -3.45
CA ARG A 173 -14.22 -8.24 -3.66
C ARG A 173 -14.36 -7.42 -2.37
N ASN A 174 -13.92 -7.94 -1.23
CA ASN A 174 -13.89 -7.21 0.03
C ASN A 174 -12.73 -6.23 0.06
N TYR A 175 -12.90 -5.16 0.81
CA TYR A 175 -11.88 -4.14 1.01
C TYR A 175 -11.04 -4.48 2.25
N HIS A 176 -9.72 -4.38 2.11
CA HIS A 176 -8.76 -4.62 3.18
C HIS A 176 -7.79 -3.45 3.30
N ILE A 177 -7.39 -3.16 4.53
CA ILE A 177 -6.40 -2.14 4.85
C ILE A 177 -5.25 -2.83 5.58
N TYR A 178 -4.02 -2.60 5.12
CA TYR A 178 -2.82 -3.06 5.81
C TYR A 178 -1.93 -1.88 6.16
N GLN A 179 -1.38 -1.88 7.37
CA GLN A 179 -0.41 -0.90 7.82
C GLN A 179 0.97 -1.52 7.90
N TYR A 180 1.98 -0.76 7.46
CA TYR A 180 3.38 -1.15 7.46
C TYR A 180 4.20 -0.15 8.25
N GLU A 181 4.99 -0.65 9.19
CA GLU A 181 5.85 0.15 10.05
C GLU A 181 7.28 -0.38 9.97
N ILE A 182 8.24 0.52 9.74
CA ILE A 182 9.66 0.18 9.71
C ILE A 182 10.22 0.40 11.11
N LEU A 183 10.55 -0.69 11.79
CA LEU A 183 11.05 -0.69 13.16
C LEU A 183 12.56 -0.96 13.21
N PRO A 184 13.29 -0.34 14.15
CA PRO A 184 14.71 -0.63 14.33
C PRO A 184 14.90 -2.06 14.84
N SER A 185 15.96 -2.73 14.36
CA SER A 185 16.29 -4.09 14.79
C SER A 185 17.79 -4.22 15.05
N ALA A 186 18.15 -4.78 16.20
CA ALA A 186 19.55 -4.92 16.58
C ALA A 186 20.32 -5.86 15.63
N VAL A 187 19.63 -6.89 15.15
CA VAL A 187 20.15 -7.95 14.28
C VAL A 187 20.07 -7.53 12.81
N GLU A 188 18.91 -7.04 12.38
CA GLU A 188 18.66 -6.77 10.96
C GLU A 188 18.91 -5.32 10.54
N GLY A 189 19.14 -4.42 11.50
CA GLY A 189 19.16 -2.97 11.29
C GLY A 189 17.74 -2.40 11.28
N ALA A 190 16.88 -2.96 10.44
CA ALA A 190 15.46 -2.62 10.33
C ALA A 190 14.61 -3.87 10.07
N VAL A 191 13.38 -3.89 10.55
CA VAL A 191 12.37 -4.91 10.24
C VAL A 191 11.06 -4.24 9.86
N VAL A 192 10.30 -4.87 8.97
CA VAL A 192 9.00 -4.36 8.54
C VAL A 192 7.91 -5.12 9.28
N PHE A 193 7.20 -4.41 10.15
CA PHE A 193 5.97 -4.91 10.74
C PHE A 193 4.82 -4.67 9.77
N MET A 194 3.90 -5.62 9.67
CA MET A 194 2.71 -5.55 8.83
C MET A 194 1.53 -6.08 9.63
N GLU A 195 0.46 -5.29 9.69
CA GLU A 195 -0.80 -5.69 10.31
C GLU A 195 -1.99 -5.37 9.42
N GLU A 196 -3.02 -6.22 9.49
CA GLU A 196 -4.32 -5.92 8.88
C GLU A 196 -5.14 -5.07 9.85
N ILE A 197 -5.70 -3.98 9.35
CA ILE A 197 -6.52 -3.08 10.14
C ILE A 197 -7.97 -3.59 10.10
N PRO A 198 -8.57 -3.93 11.25
CA PRO A 198 -9.91 -4.48 11.30
C PRO A 198 -10.96 -3.53 10.69
N GLN A 199 -12.01 -4.12 10.11
CA GLN A 199 -13.15 -3.37 9.63
C GLN A 199 -13.73 -2.49 10.75
N GLY A 200 -14.08 -1.24 10.41
CA GLY A 200 -14.61 -0.28 11.38
C GLY A 200 -13.53 0.49 12.15
N ARG A 201 -12.24 0.31 11.78
CA ARG A 201 -11.13 1.13 12.28
C ARG A 201 -10.46 1.91 11.16
N VAL A 202 -9.72 2.94 11.56
CA VAL A 202 -8.86 3.72 10.66
C VAL A 202 -7.40 3.48 11.01
N ALA A 203 -6.57 3.41 9.97
CA ALA A 203 -5.12 3.35 10.09
C ALA A 203 -4.57 4.79 10.07
N VAL A 204 -3.63 5.10 10.96
CA VAL A 204 -2.98 6.42 11.03
C VAL A 204 -1.47 6.23 10.93
N ILE A 205 -0.86 6.96 9.97
CA ILE A 205 0.58 7.05 9.78
C ILE A 205 1.00 8.52 9.79
N GLY A 206 2.21 8.80 10.28
CA GLY A 206 2.65 10.18 10.56
C GLY A 206 1.94 10.75 11.79
N MET A 207 2.71 11.28 12.75
CA MET A 207 2.17 11.79 14.03
C MET A 207 1.20 10.82 14.74
N ARG A 208 1.36 9.50 14.51
CA ARG A 208 0.44 8.43 14.98
C ARG A 208 0.16 8.54 16.48
N ALA A 209 1.21 8.75 17.27
CA ALA A 209 1.13 8.90 18.73
C ALA A 209 0.22 10.04 19.21
N PHE A 210 -0.07 11.04 18.35
CA PHE A 210 -0.90 12.19 18.69
C PHE A 210 -2.33 12.10 18.14
N HIS A 211 -2.58 11.26 17.14
CA HIS A 211 -3.82 11.32 16.37
C HIS A 211 -4.56 9.98 16.20
N GLU A 212 -3.93 8.84 16.48
CA GLU A 212 -4.55 7.53 16.22
C GLU A 212 -5.81 7.28 17.06
N GLU A 213 -5.76 7.57 18.36
CA GLU A 213 -6.89 7.36 19.28
C GLU A 213 -8.05 8.30 18.94
N ASP A 214 -7.77 9.59 18.78
CA ASP A 214 -8.77 10.61 18.45
C ASP A 214 -9.39 10.36 17.07
N ALA A 215 -8.61 9.94 16.08
CA ALA A 215 -9.11 9.62 14.75
C ALA A 215 -10.05 8.41 14.78
N ASN A 216 -9.68 7.34 15.51
CA ASN A 216 -10.55 6.17 15.67
C ASN A 216 -11.83 6.51 16.45
N THR A 217 -11.75 7.40 17.45
CA THR A 217 -12.91 7.89 18.21
C THR A 217 -13.86 8.67 17.30
N ALA A 218 -13.35 9.69 16.58
CA ALA A 218 -14.14 10.49 15.65
C ALA A 218 -14.75 9.64 14.52
N PHE A 219 -14.04 8.62 14.04
CA PHE A 219 -14.57 7.66 13.08
C PHE A 219 -15.73 6.83 13.67
N ALA A 220 -15.54 6.27 14.86
CA ALA A 220 -16.56 5.46 15.53
C ALA A 220 -17.83 6.28 15.82
N GLU A 221 -17.68 7.53 16.24
CA GLU A 221 -18.79 8.47 16.41
C GLU A 221 -19.52 8.76 15.10
N ALA A 222 -18.77 8.97 14.00
CA ALA A 222 -19.36 9.19 12.68
C ALA A 222 -20.20 7.97 12.24
N VAL A 223 -19.70 6.75 12.45
CA VAL A 223 -20.44 5.51 12.19
C VAL A 223 -21.71 5.43 13.05
N ALA A 224 -21.61 5.66 14.36
CA ALA A 224 -22.73 5.59 15.28
C ALA A 224 -23.85 6.61 14.93
N LEU A 225 -23.46 7.80 14.47
CA LEU A 225 -24.37 8.86 14.06
C LEU A 225 -24.86 8.72 12.61
N GLY A 226 -24.36 7.76 11.84
CA GLY A 226 -24.69 7.58 10.41
C GLY A 226 -24.20 8.74 9.53
N LYS A 227 -23.12 9.41 9.94
CA LYS A 227 -22.44 10.45 9.16
C LYS A 227 -21.54 9.82 8.08
N ARG A 228 -21.15 10.62 7.10
CA ARG A 228 -20.21 10.20 6.05
C ARG A 228 -18.79 10.17 6.63
N THR A 229 -18.30 8.97 6.91
CA THR A 229 -17.02 8.76 7.62
C THR A 229 -15.83 9.39 6.91
N ALA A 230 -15.76 9.32 5.58
CA ALA A 230 -14.69 9.94 4.80
C ALA A 230 -14.63 11.46 4.98
N GLU A 231 -15.79 12.14 4.98
CA GLU A 231 -15.88 13.59 5.18
C GLU A 231 -15.52 13.98 6.61
N THR A 232 -16.01 13.23 7.60
CA THR A 232 -15.64 13.45 9.00
C THR A 232 -14.14 13.30 9.23
N MET A 233 -13.50 12.31 8.60
CA MET A 233 -12.05 12.14 8.70
C MET A 233 -11.27 13.22 7.96
N TYR A 234 -11.84 13.75 6.89
CA TYR A 234 -11.24 14.86 6.18
C TYR A 234 -11.29 16.15 7.00
N GLU A 235 -12.42 16.44 7.64
CA GLU A 235 -12.57 17.55 8.57
C GLU A 235 -11.64 17.41 9.79
N PHE A 236 -11.54 16.19 10.34
CA PHE A 236 -10.61 15.88 11.43
C PHE A 236 -9.16 16.20 11.06
N LEU A 237 -8.71 15.78 9.87
CA LEU A 237 -7.37 16.08 9.40
C LEU A 237 -7.13 17.59 9.24
N ILE A 238 -8.10 18.33 8.69
CA ILE A 238 -8.01 19.79 8.55
C ILE A 238 -7.89 20.46 9.92
N ALA A 239 -8.70 20.03 10.89
CA ALA A 239 -8.63 20.54 12.25
C ALA A 239 -7.28 20.22 12.92
N ALA A 240 -6.75 19.01 12.72
CA ALA A 240 -5.43 18.62 13.22
C ALA A 240 -4.31 19.48 12.62
N ILE A 241 -4.37 19.75 11.30
CA ILE A 241 -3.42 20.65 10.62
C ILE A 241 -3.49 22.06 11.22
N GLN A 242 -4.69 22.59 11.44
CA GLN A 242 -4.89 23.92 12.01
C GLN A 242 -4.31 24.00 13.43
N ALA A 243 -4.65 23.04 14.29
CA ALA A 243 -4.15 22.99 15.66
C ALA A 243 -2.62 22.89 15.75
N GLN A 244 -1.98 22.10 14.89
CA GLN A 244 -0.51 22.02 14.84
C GLN A 244 0.13 23.32 14.35
N ASN A 245 -0.43 23.93 13.30
CA ASN A 245 0.07 25.20 12.78
C ASN A 245 -0.06 26.35 13.79
N GLU A 246 -1.12 26.38 14.62
CA GLU A 246 -1.31 27.38 15.68
C GLU A 246 -0.21 27.36 16.74
N ILE A 247 0.35 26.18 17.04
CA ILE A 247 1.48 26.01 17.96
C ILE A 247 2.84 26.02 17.25
N GLY A 248 2.87 26.36 15.96
CA GLY A 248 4.09 26.49 15.16
C GLY A 248 4.70 25.18 14.66
N VAL A 249 3.97 24.06 14.75
CA VAL A 249 4.38 22.75 14.21
C VAL A 249 3.85 22.61 12.79
N GLN A 250 4.76 22.51 11.81
CA GLN A 250 4.41 22.49 10.38
C GLN A 250 4.54 21.10 9.73
N ASP A 251 4.71 20.04 10.53
CA ASP A 251 4.96 18.66 10.06
C ASP A 251 3.83 18.08 9.18
N ILE A 252 2.62 18.62 9.33
CA ILE A 252 1.47 18.39 8.45
C ILE A 252 0.95 19.72 7.93
N GLY A 253 0.38 19.75 6.73
CA GLY A 253 -0.23 20.98 6.23
C GLY A 253 -1.05 20.93 4.95
N MET A 254 -1.61 22.10 4.65
CA MET A 254 -2.52 22.31 3.53
C MET A 254 -1.79 22.39 2.18
N PRO A 255 -2.45 22.04 1.05
CA PRO A 255 -3.80 21.50 0.95
C PRO A 255 -3.94 20.11 1.57
N ALA A 256 -5.13 19.75 2.07
CA ALA A 256 -5.46 18.38 2.41
C ALA A 256 -6.24 17.73 1.25
N PHE A 257 -6.05 16.43 1.05
CA PHE A 257 -6.71 15.67 -0.01
C PHE A 257 -7.54 14.54 0.57
N MET A 258 -8.72 14.30 0.00
CA MET A 258 -9.55 13.12 0.25
C MET A 258 -9.65 12.29 -1.02
N TYR A 259 -9.34 11.00 -0.90
CA TYR A 259 -9.45 10.02 -1.97
C TYR A 259 -10.42 8.91 -1.57
N LYS A 260 -11.06 8.30 -2.57
CA LYS A 260 -11.83 7.06 -2.41
C LYS A 260 -11.34 6.00 -3.36
N GLN A 261 -11.26 4.76 -2.87
CA GLN A 261 -10.96 3.61 -3.68
C GLN A 261 -12.27 2.97 -4.16
N ARG A 262 -12.49 2.98 -5.47
CA ARG A 262 -13.63 2.34 -6.13
C ARG A 262 -13.13 1.13 -6.91
N GLY A 263 -13.27 -0.05 -6.29
CA GLY A 263 -12.70 -1.29 -6.84
C GLY A 263 -11.18 -1.19 -7.00
N ILE A 264 -10.72 -1.20 -8.26
CA ILE A 264 -9.30 -1.16 -8.62
C ILE A 264 -8.73 0.25 -8.84
N ARG A 265 -9.56 1.29 -8.68
CA ARG A 265 -9.17 2.69 -8.98
C ARG A 265 -9.18 3.55 -7.74
N LEU A 266 -8.23 4.48 -7.67
CA LEU A 266 -8.19 5.56 -6.69
C LEU A 266 -8.68 6.85 -7.32
N GLU A 267 -9.71 7.46 -6.73
CA GLU A 267 -10.33 8.69 -7.22
C GLU A 267 -10.10 9.82 -6.20
N LEU A 268 -9.71 11.00 -6.68
CA LEU A 268 -9.64 12.21 -5.86
C LEU A 268 -11.05 12.79 -5.74
N GLU A 269 -11.56 12.89 -4.53
CA GLU A 269 -12.93 13.34 -4.25
C GLU A 269 -12.98 14.80 -3.75
N SER A 270 -11.99 15.23 -2.97
CA SER A 270 -11.96 16.59 -2.43
C SER A 270 -10.54 17.11 -2.20
N ARG A 271 -10.41 18.44 -2.25
CA ARG A 271 -9.19 19.21 -2.00
C ARG A 271 -9.56 20.50 -1.27
N SER A 272 -8.83 20.82 -0.21
CA SER A 272 -9.02 22.02 0.59
C SER A 272 -7.86 22.97 0.28
N GLY A 273 -8.19 24.26 0.12
CA GLY A 273 -7.23 25.33 -0.15
C GLY A 273 -6.78 26.00 1.13
#